data_AF-A0A957AC11-F1
#
_entry.id   AF-A0A957AC11-F1
#
_cell.length_a   1.000
_cell.length_b   1.000
_cell.length_c   1.000
_cell.angle_alpha   90.00
_cell.angle_beta   90.00
_cell.angle_gamma   90.00
#
_symmetry.space_group_name_H-M   'P 1'
#
loop_
_entity.id
_entity.type
_entity.pdbx_description
1 polymer ?
#
loop_
_entity_poly.entity_id
_entity_poly.type
_entity_poly.pdbx_seq_one_letter_code
_entity_poly.pdbx_strand_id
1 'polypeptide(L)'
;MFGRPLTHRPPGNYSQLRTRTPALTLAALGIVYGDIGTSPLYAFREALGAGEGLPIDERTILGLVSLIFWSLVLVISVKYIGFILKADNHGEGGILALTALILPSATKRSAAALALVGLFGTALIYGDGIITPSISVLSAVEGFGEAHDGLDPYIIPLAIGVLVALFSIQSRGTALVGSIFGPVMLVWFSLLSVLGISQIAREPSVFRSIWPGYAFSFFAHNPHLGFVALGSVFLVVTGGEALYADLGHFGRRPIVFGWVGIVFPSLFLNYAGQGAMLLADPSAADNPFYRMSPEWAVFPVAICATVATVIASQALISGAASLTMQAVQLDYVPRLRIDHTSP
;
A
#
# COMPACT_ATOMS: atom_id res chain seq x y z
N MET A 1 -18.97 40.24 16.58
CA MET A 1 -18.34 39.90 17.88
C MET A 1 -17.17 38.98 17.54
N PHE A 2 -16.01 39.56 17.26
CA PHE A 2 -14.85 38.84 16.70
C PHE A 2 -14.09 38.12 17.83
N GLY A 3 -13.86 36.82 17.63
CA GLY A 3 -13.20 35.94 18.60
C GLY A 3 -11.74 36.33 18.87
N ARG A 4 -11.31 36.09 20.10
CA ARG A 4 -9.95 36.36 20.59
C ARG A 4 -8.89 35.57 19.79
N PRO A 5 -7.67 36.11 19.61
CA PRO A 5 -6.58 35.37 19.00
C PRO A 5 -6.10 34.25 19.94
N LEU A 6 -5.98 33.04 19.39
CA LEU A 6 -5.35 31.90 20.05
C LEU A 6 -3.85 32.17 20.21
N THR A 7 -3.36 32.20 21.44
CA THR A 7 -1.94 32.31 21.74
C THR A 7 -1.25 30.97 21.45
N HIS A 8 -0.50 30.91 20.34
CA HIS A 8 0.37 29.77 20.02
C HIS A 8 1.46 29.62 21.08
N ARG A 9 1.50 28.46 21.74
CA ARG A 9 2.70 28.00 22.47
C ARG A 9 3.83 27.73 21.46
N PRO A 10 5.10 28.03 21.79
CA PRO A 10 6.22 27.77 20.88
C PRO A 10 6.39 26.26 20.64
N PRO A 11 6.88 25.84 19.46
CA PRO A 11 7.09 24.44 19.13
C PRO A 11 8.13 23.83 20.10
N GLY A 12 7.80 22.67 20.64
CA GLY A 12 8.62 21.94 21.61
C GLY A 12 9.99 21.53 21.07
N ASN A 13 10.95 21.44 21.99
CA ASN A 13 12.36 21.08 21.79
C ASN A 13 12.64 20.01 20.72
N TYR A 14 13.41 20.37 19.70
CA TYR A 14 13.90 19.49 18.63
C TYR A 14 14.75 18.29 19.10
N SER A 15 15.22 18.29 20.35
CA SER A 15 15.98 17.18 20.94
C SER A 15 15.10 15.95 21.27
N GLN A 16 13.80 16.12 21.55
CA GLN A 16 12.88 15.00 21.81
C GLN A 16 12.41 14.28 20.54
N LEU A 17 12.48 14.94 19.37
CA LEU A 17 12.12 14.34 18.09
C LEU A 17 13.15 13.28 17.64
N ARG A 18 14.42 13.43 18.01
CA ARG A 18 15.51 12.58 17.52
C ARG A 18 15.50 11.17 18.15
N THR A 19 15.14 11.06 19.43
CA THR A 19 14.98 9.79 20.16
C THR A 19 13.68 9.04 19.84
N ARG A 20 12.68 9.71 19.22
CA ARG A 20 11.41 9.08 18.81
C ARG A 20 11.41 8.52 17.39
N THR A 21 12.36 8.91 16.54
CA THR A 21 12.37 8.53 15.11
C THR A 21 12.28 7.01 14.87
N PRO A 22 13.09 6.14 15.53
CA PRO A 22 13.03 4.70 15.25
C PRO A 22 11.69 4.07 15.66
N ALA A 23 11.15 4.46 16.82
CA ALA A 23 9.86 3.97 17.30
C ALA A 23 8.70 4.45 16.40
N LEU A 24 8.75 5.70 15.94
CA LEU A 24 7.79 6.24 14.98
C LEU A 24 7.93 5.59 13.60
N THR A 25 9.15 5.27 13.15
CA THR A 25 9.37 4.53 11.90
C THR A 25 8.79 3.13 12.00
N LEU A 26 9.02 2.43 13.11
CA LEU A 26 8.44 1.12 13.35
C LEU A 26 6.92 1.18 13.36
N ALA A 27 6.32 2.15 14.04
CA ALA A 27 4.86 2.35 14.02
C ALA A 27 4.33 2.66 12.61
N ALA A 28 5.05 3.48 11.84
CA ALA A 28 4.71 3.79 10.46
C ALA A 28 4.73 2.56 9.54
N LEU A 29 5.57 1.55 9.79
CA LEU A 29 5.53 0.28 9.03
C LEU A 29 4.16 -0.39 9.12
N GLY A 30 3.53 -0.32 10.29
CA GLY A 30 2.21 -0.90 10.56
C GLY A 30 1.08 -0.13 9.88
N ILE A 31 1.04 1.18 10.11
CA ILE A 31 -0.12 2.02 9.79
C ILE A 31 -0.01 2.61 8.38
N VAL A 32 1.18 3.05 7.98
CA VAL A 32 1.38 3.76 6.70
C VAL A 32 1.68 2.80 5.55
N TYR A 33 2.42 1.73 5.84
CA TYR A 33 2.94 0.82 4.81
C TYR A 33 2.22 -0.53 4.73
N GLY A 34 1.15 -0.72 5.50
CA GLY A 34 0.35 -1.95 5.48
C GLY A 34 -0.13 -2.29 4.07
N ASP A 35 -0.88 -1.37 3.46
CA ASP A 35 -1.53 -1.54 2.15
C ASP A 35 -0.53 -1.82 1.03
N ILE A 36 0.40 -0.88 0.79
CA ILE A 36 1.44 -1.07 -0.23
C ILE A 36 2.31 -2.30 0.05
N GLY A 37 2.49 -2.65 1.33
CA GLY A 37 3.27 -3.79 1.79
C GLY A 37 2.65 -5.13 1.43
N THR A 38 1.33 -5.21 1.25
CA THR A 38 0.62 -6.44 0.89
C THR A 38 0.42 -6.63 -0.61
N SER A 39 0.68 -5.61 -1.41
CA SER A 39 0.61 -5.67 -2.88
C SER A 39 1.35 -6.85 -3.56
N PRO A 40 2.50 -7.35 -3.05
CA PRO A 40 3.19 -8.46 -3.72
C PRO A 40 2.39 -9.77 -3.76
N LEU A 41 1.35 -9.91 -2.93
CA LEU A 41 0.46 -11.08 -2.93
C LEU A 41 -0.35 -11.21 -4.22
N TYR A 42 -0.63 -10.10 -4.91
CA TYR A 42 -1.54 -10.09 -6.05
C TYR A 42 -1.00 -9.33 -7.26
N ALA A 43 -0.33 -8.19 -7.07
CA ALA A 43 -0.09 -7.24 -8.16
C ALA A 43 0.71 -7.82 -9.34
N PHE A 44 1.69 -8.68 -9.10
CA PHE A 44 2.46 -9.29 -10.18
C PHE A 44 1.65 -10.37 -10.93
N ARG A 45 0.88 -11.18 -10.20
CA ARG A 45 -0.06 -12.15 -10.78
C ARG A 45 -1.11 -11.44 -11.65
N GLU A 46 -1.70 -10.37 -11.14
CA GLU A 46 -2.66 -9.56 -11.88
C GLU A 46 -2.04 -8.90 -13.12
N ALA A 47 -0.76 -8.52 -13.07
CA ALA A 47 -0.04 -7.98 -14.23
C ALA A 47 0.25 -9.05 -15.31
N LEU A 48 0.52 -10.28 -14.90
CA LEU A 48 0.68 -11.43 -15.81
C LEU A 48 -0.67 -11.83 -16.44
N GLY A 49 -1.76 -11.77 -15.67
CA GLY A 49 -3.12 -12.09 -16.11
C GLY A 49 -3.84 -10.95 -16.86
N ALA A 50 -3.26 -9.75 -16.92
CA ALA A 50 -3.88 -8.54 -17.47
C ALA A 50 -4.24 -8.60 -18.96
N GLY A 51 -3.82 -9.64 -19.69
CA GLY A 51 -4.12 -9.77 -21.11
C GLY A 51 -4.13 -11.22 -21.56
N GLU A 52 -5.26 -11.67 -22.13
CA GLU A 52 -5.32 -12.96 -22.82
C GLU A 52 -4.21 -13.04 -23.87
N GLY A 53 -3.31 -14.01 -23.72
CA GLY A 53 -2.21 -14.25 -24.66
C GLY A 53 -0.92 -13.47 -24.39
N LEU A 54 -0.74 -12.83 -23.23
CA LEU A 54 0.56 -12.29 -22.83
C LEU A 54 1.56 -13.47 -22.69
N PRO A 55 2.62 -13.55 -23.51
CA PRO A 55 3.57 -14.65 -23.42
C PRO A 55 4.40 -14.50 -22.14
N ILE A 56 4.50 -15.57 -21.35
CA ILE A 56 5.33 -15.63 -20.15
C ILE A 56 6.76 -15.99 -20.58
N ASP A 57 7.40 -15.04 -21.25
CA ASP A 57 8.79 -15.14 -21.72
C ASP A 57 9.70 -14.14 -20.99
N GLU A 58 11.01 -14.27 -21.18
CA GLU A 58 12.01 -13.41 -20.55
C GLU A 58 11.73 -11.92 -20.78
N ARG A 59 11.26 -11.55 -21.97
CA ARG A 59 11.01 -10.15 -22.33
C ARG A 59 9.84 -9.59 -21.55
N THR A 60 8.73 -10.32 -21.47
CA THR A 60 7.56 -9.94 -20.69
C THR A 60 7.90 -9.85 -19.22
N ILE A 61 8.57 -10.87 -18.65
CA ILE A 61 8.90 -10.91 -17.23
C ILE A 61 9.80 -9.73 -16.84
N LEU A 62 10.91 -9.52 -17.57
CA LEU A 62 11.80 -8.38 -17.30
C LEU A 62 11.11 -7.04 -17.54
N GLY A 63 10.22 -6.95 -18.52
CA GLY A 63 9.38 -5.78 -18.80
C GLY A 63 8.46 -5.42 -17.64
N LEU A 64 7.71 -6.39 -17.11
CA LEU A 64 6.81 -6.20 -15.99
C LEU A 64 7.56 -5.84 -14.70
N VAL A 65 8.65 -6.53 -14.38
CA VAL A 65 9.48 -6.19 -13.21
C VAL A 65 10.07 -4.78 -13.35
N SER A 66 10.47 -4.39 -14.57
CA SER A 66 10.93 -3.02 -14.85
C SER A 66 9.84 -1.98 -14.63
N LEU A 67 8.61 -2.25 -15.10
CA LEU A 67 7.47 -1.37 -14.88
C LEU A 67 7.14 -1.22 -13.40
N ILE A 68 7.17 -2.32 -12.64
CA ILE A 68 6.94 -2.30 -11.19
C ILE A 68 8.01 -1.46 -10.49
N PHE A 69 9.30 -1.74 -10.77
CA PHE A 69 10.42 -1.01 -10.19
C PHE A 69 10.29 0.50 -10.45
N TRP A 70 10.09 0.89 -11.71
CA TRP A 70 9.97 2.30 -12.08
C TRP A 70 8.68 2.94 -11.57
N SER A 71 7.60 2.18 -11.39
CA SER A 71 6.38 2.69 -10.73
C SER A 71 6.63 3.01 -9.26
N LEU A 72 7.29 2.12 -8.51
CA LEU A 72 7.69 2.37 -7.11
C LEU A 72 8.66 3.55 -6.99
N VAL A 73 9.60 3.69 -7.92
CA VAL A 73 10.56 4.80 -7.95
C VAL A 73 9.85 6.11 -8.29
N LEU A 74 9.12 6.19 -9.41
CA LEU A 74 8.56 7.45 -9.89
C LEU A 74 7.34 7.89 -9.07
N VAL A 75 6.43 6.97 -8.75
CA VAL A 75 5.19 7.30 -8.06
C VAL A 75 5.46 7.46 -6.56
N ILE A 76 6.05 6.46 -5.90
CA ILE A 76 6.19 6.54 -4.44
C ILE A 76 7.43 7.34 -4.05
N SER A 77 8.59 7.03 -4.61
CA SER A 77 9.85 7.64 -4.17
C SER A 77 10.00 9.10 -4.64
N VAL A 78 9.74 9.36 -5.93
CA VAL A 78 9.87 10.70 -6.51
C VAL A 78 8.63 11.53 -6.20
N LYS A 79 7.44 11.13 -6.68
CA LYS A 79 6.21 11.92 -6.50
C LYS A 79 5.81 12.02 -5.03
N TYR A 80 5.54 10.91 -4.33
CA TYR A 80 5.06 11.01 -2.94
C TYR A 80 6.14 11.53 -1.99
N ILE A 81 7.27 10.83 -1.90
CA ILE A 81 8.31 11.15 -0.92
C ILE A 81 9.11 12.41 -1.28
N GLY A 82 9.43 12.60 -2.55
CA GLY A 82 10.22 13.73 -3.03
C GLY A 82 9.45 15.05 -3.08
N PHE A 83 8.15 15.02 -3.42
CA PHE A 83 7.34 16.20 -3.63
C PHE A 83 6.14 16.31 -2.68
N ILE A 84 5.22 15.34 -2.68
CA ILE A 84 3.93 15.45 -1.98
C ILE A 84 4.09 15.57 -0.46
N LEU A 85 5.00 14.81 0.16
CA LEU A 85 5.28 14.92 1.62
C LEU A 85 5.87 16.28 2.05
N LYS A 86 6.22 17.16 1.10
CA LYS A 86 6.63 18.55 1.40
C LYS A 86 5.46 19.53 1.33
N ALA A 87 4.35 19.14 0.69
CA ALA A 87 3.15 19.94 0.58
C ALA A 87 2.23 19.64 1.78
N ASP A 88 2.68 20.00 2.98
CA ASP A 88 1.87 19.88 4.19
C ASP A 88 1.05 21.16 4.45
N ASN A 89 -0.05 21.02 5.18
CA ASN A 89 -0.81 22.12 5.74
C ASN A 89 -0.68 22.10 7.27
N HIS A 90 0.22 22.89 7.83
CA HIS A 90 0.55 22.86 9.27
C HIS A 90 1.00 21.47 9.76
N GLY A 91 1.67 20.70 8.91
CA GLY A 91 2.11 19.33 9.21
C GLY A 91 1.09 18.24 8.88
N GLU A 92 -0.15 18.58 8.52
CA GLU A 92 -1.17 17.64 8.05
C GLU A 92 -1.08 17.39 6.55
N GLY A 93 -1.42 16.17 6.12
CA GLY A 93 -1.50 15.80 4.71
C GLY A 93 -2.86 15.22 4.33
N GLY A 94 -2.98 14.69 3.12
CA GLY A 94 -4.24 14.20 2.55
C GLY A 94 -4.95 15.17 1.60
N ILE A 95 -5.94 14.66 0.86
CA ILE A 95 -6.67 15.42 -0.18
C ILE A 95 -7.34 16.67 0.40
N LEU A 96 -7.84 16.60 1.62
CA LEU A 96 -8.52 17.71 2.27
C LEU A 96 -7.54 18.76 2.82
N ALA A 97 -6.34 18.37 3.23
CA ALA A 97 -5.25 19.31 3.53
C ALA A 97 -4.81 20.08 2.28
N LEU A 98 -4.67 19.41 1.12
CA LEU A 98 -4.40 20.07 -0.17
C LEU A 98 -5.53 21.01 -0.57
N THR A 99 -6.77 20.57 -0.41
CA THR A 99 -7.94 21.39 -0.75
C THR A 99 -7.95 22.66 0.10
N ALA A 100 -7.68 22.56 1.40
CA ALA A 100 -7.57 23.70 2.31
C ALA A 100 -6.41 24.65 1.98
N LEU A 101 -5.29 24.16 1.43
CA LEU A 101 -4.17 25.00 0.98
C LEU A 101 -4.51 25.80 -0.29
N ILE A 102 -5.29 25.22 -1.20
CA ILE A 102 -5.56 25.82 -2.52
C ILE A 102 -6.79 26.74 -2.48
N LEU A 103 -7.77 26.43 -1.63
CA LEU A 103 -9.06 27.15 -1.57
C LEU A 103 -8.94 28.66 -1.30
N PRO A 104 -8.05 29.14 -0.40
CA PRO A 104 -7.91 30.59 -0.13
C PRO A 104 -7.43 31.40 -1.34
N SER A 105 -6.71 30.77 -2.27
CA SER A 105 -6.16 31.42 -3.47
C SER A 105 -7.07 31.25 -4.70
N ALA A 106 -8.21 30.56 -4.56
CA ALA A 106 -9.09 30.21 -5.66
C ALA A 106 -10.19 31.28 -5.89
N THR A 107 -10.47 31.59 -7.15
CA THR A 107 -11.69 32.32 -7.54
C THR A 107 -12.95 31.51 -7.18
N LYS A 108 -14.12 32.15 -7.04
CA LYS A 108 -15.38 31.44 -6.70
C LYS A 108 -15.71 30.25 -7.63
N ARG A 109 -15.43 30.38 -8.94
CA ARG A 109 -15.62 29.28 -9.92
C ARG A 109 -14.59 28.17 -9.73
N SER A 110 -13.32 28.51 -9.52
CA SER A 110 -12.28 27.50 -9.30
C SER A 110 -12.43 26.81 -7.94
N ALA A 111 -12.94 27.49 -6.92
CA ALA A 111 -13.26 26.90 -5.62
C ALA A 111 -14.34 25.79 -5.74
N ALA A 112 -15.40 26.04 -6.51
CA ALA A 112 -16.43 25.03 -6.76
C ALA A 112 -15.89 23.83 -7.57
N ALA A 113 -15.07 24.07 -8.59
CA ALA A 113 -14.43 23.00 -9.36
C ALA A 113 -13.47 22.17 -8.49
N LEU A 114 -12.66 22.82 -7.66
CA LEU A 114 -11.75 22.15 -6.72
C LEU A 114 -12.51 21.32 -5.69
N ALA A 115 -13.62 21.83 -5.16
CA ALA A 115 -14.48 21.08 -4.24
C ALA A 115 -15.06 19.82 -4.91
N LEU A 116 -15.54 19.91 -6.16
CA LEU A 116 -16.03 18.75 -6.91
C LEU A 116 -14.92 17.72 -7.17
N VAL A 117 -13.71 18.15 -7.53
CA VAL A 117 -12.56 17.27 -7.72
C VAL A 117 -12.16 16.59 -6.39
N GLY A 118 -12.17 17.33 -5.28
CA GLY A 118 -11.89 16.80 -3.95
C GLY A 118 -12.94 15.77 -3.49
N LEU A 119 -14.22 16.05 -3.72
CA LEU A 119 -15.31 15.12 -3.42
C LEU A 119 -15.22 13.85 -4.29
N PHE A 120 -14.92 14.00 -5.58
CA PHE A 120 -14.70 12.88 -6.47
C PHE A 120 -13.52 12.01 -6.03
N GLY A 121 -12.38 12.62 -5.68
CA GLY A 121 -11.23 11.90 -5.13
C GLY A 121 -11.53 11.20 -3.81
N THR A 122 -12.32 11.84 -2.93
CA THR A 122 -12.77 11.23 -1.68
C THR A 122 -13.64 9.99 -1.95
N ALA A 123 -14.55 10.06 -2.92
CA ALA A 123 -15.36 8.91 -3.33
C ALA A 123 -14.52 7.75 -3.90
N LEU A 124 -13.45 8.05 -4.64
CA LEU A 124 -12.51 7.02 -5.11
C LEU A 124 -11.78 6.33 -3.95
N ILE A 125 -11.39 7.07 -2.90
CA ILE A 125 -10.79 6.46 -1.69
C ILE A 125 -11.78 5.53 -0.96
N TYR A 126 -13.07 5.86 -0.93
CA TYR A 126 -14.08 4.91 -0.40
C TYR A 126 -14.17 3.65 -1.24
N GLY A 127 -14.09 3.77 -2.58
CA GLY A 127 -14.06 2.62 -3.47
C GLY A 127 -12.85 1.71 -3.20
N ASP A 128 -11.68 2.31 -3.05
CA ASP A 128 -10.45 1.62 -2.65
C ASP A 128 -10.61 0.94 -1.28
N GLY A 129 -11.22 1.65 -0.31
CA GLY A 129 -11.62 1.16 1.01
C GLY A 129 -12.43 -0.14 1.03
N ILE A 130 -13.18 -0.42 -0.04
CA ILE A 130 -14.02 -1.62 -0.18
C ILE A 130 -13.25 -2.74 -0.91
N ILE A 131 -12.48 -2.38 -1.94
CA ILE A 131 -11.82 -3.35 -2.83
C ILE A 131 -10.57 -3.93 -2.17
N THR A 132 -9.72 -3.10 -1.57
CA THR A 132 -8.40 -3.50 -1.08
C THR A 132 -8.43 -4.55 0.02
N PRO A 133 -9.32 -4.48 1.04
CA PRO A 133 -9.43 -5.56 2.04
C PRO A 133 -9.84 -6.88 1.41
N SER A 134 -10.73 -6.83 0.41
CA SER A 134 -11.25 -8.02 -0.26
C SER A 134 -10.16 -8.72 -1.08
N ILE A 135 -9.42 -7.97 -1.93
CA ILE A 135 -8.35 -8.52 -2.76
C ILE A 135 -7.19 -9.00 -1.89
N SER A 136 -6.76 -8.19 -0.91
CA SER A 136 -5.61 -8.52 -0.08
C SER A 136 -5.87 -9.73 0.80
N VAL A 137 -7.01 -9.79 1.51
CA VAL A 137 -7.35 -10.93 2.38
C VAL A 137 -7.56 -12.20 1.56
N LEU A 138 -8.25 -12.12 0.42
CA LEU A 138 -8.41 -13.29 -0.44
C LEU A 138 -7.06 -13.83 -0.92
N SER A 139 -6.19 -12.96 -1.43
CA SER A 139 -4.84 -13.35 -1.89
C SER A 139 -4.00 -13.94 -0.77
N ALA A 140 -4.12 -13.46 0.47
CA ALA A 140 -3.43 -14.03 1.61
C ALA A 140 -3.95 -15.44 1.99
N VAL A 141 -5.25 -15.67 1.83
CA VAL A 141 -5.92 -16.93 2.19
C VAL A 141 -5.74 -17.99 1.11
N GLU A 142 -5.57 -17.61 -0.16
CA GLU A 142 -5.23 -18.53 -1.25
C GLU A 142 -3.96 -19.35 -0.98
N GLY A 143 -3.01 -18.80 -0.22
CA GLY A 143 -1.82 -19.52 0.22
C GLY A 143 -2.10 -20.79 1.03
N PHE A 144 -3.28 -20.91 1.65
CA PHE A 144 -3.66 -22.16 2.32
C PHE A 144 -4.00 -23.27 1.31
N GLY A 145 -4.60 -22.93 0.15
CA GLY A 145 -4.83 -23.89 -0.93
C GLY A 145 -3.52 -24.40 -1.53
N GLU A 146 -2.53 -23.52 -1.70
CA GLU A 146 -1.18 -23.88 -2.17
C GLU A 146 -0.41 -24.76 -1.18
N ALA A 147 -0.73 -24.70 0.12
CA ALA A 147 -0.03 -25.45 1.15
C ALA A 147 -0.49 -26.90 1.26
N HIS A 148 -1.78 -27.17 1.03
CA HIS A 148 -2.38 -28.49 1.18
C HIS A 148 -3.56 -28.71 0.23
N ASP A 149 -3.49 -29.80 -0.54
CA ASP A 149 -4.60 -30.28 -1.35
C ASP A 149 -5.87 -30.48 -0.50
N GLY A 150 -7.00 -29.95 -0.97
CA GLY A 150 -8.29 -30.05 -0.30
C GLY A 150 -8.69 -28.84 0.54
N LEU A 151 -7.85 -27.81 0.63
CA LEU A 151 -8.21 -26.54 1.27
C LEU A 151 -8.90 -25.55 0.32
N ASP A 152 -8.90 -25.78 -1.00
CA ASP A 152 -9.52 -24.89 -2.00
C ASP A 152 -10.99 -24.54 -1.72
N PRO A 153 -11.87 -25.49 -1.33
CA PRO A 153 -13.28 -25.16 -1.04
C PRO A 153 -13.44 -24.23 0.17
N TYR A 154 -12.42 -24.10 1.01
CA TYR A 154 -12.44 -23.31 2.23
C TYR A 154 -11.84 -21.92 2.05
N ILE A 155 -11.18 -21.61 0.92
CA ILE A 155 -10.55 -20.30 0.67
C ILE A 155 -11.57 -19.16 0.80
N ILE A 156 -12.66 -19.22 0.05
CA ILE A 156 -13.69 -18.16 0.08
C ILE A 156 -14.38 -18.06 1.46
N PRO A 157 -14.86 -19.16 2.09
CA PRO A 157 -15.42 -19.10 3.44
C PRO A 157 -14.45 -18.53 4.48
N LEU A 158 -13.16 -18.87 4.40
CA LEU A 158 -12.14 -18.40 5.33
C LEU A 158 -11.87 -16.90 5.13
N ALA A 159 -11.75 -16.43 3.89
CA ALA A 159 -11.60 -15.00 3.59
C ALA A 159 -12.79 -14.19 4.12
N ILE A 160 -14.03 -14.67 3.92
CA ILE A 160 -15.24 -14.06 4.49
C ILE A 160 -15.16 -14.04 6.03
N GLY A 161 -14.76 -15.16 6.65
CA GLY A 161 -14.60 -15.25 8.10
C GLY A 161 -13.58 -14.24 8.65
N VAL A 162 -12.44 -14.07 7.98
CA VAL A 162 -11.41 -13.08 8.33
C VAL A 162 -11.98 -11.66 8.21
N LEU A 163 -12.67 -11.33 7.11
CA LEU A 163 -13.29 -10.01 6.93
C LEU A 163 -14.37 -9.73 7.99
N VAL A 164 -15.26 -10.69 8.27
CA VAL A 164 -16.29 -10.53 9.31
C VAL A 164 -15.64 -10.31 10.67
N ALA A 165 -14.59 -11.07 11.01
CA ALA A 165 -13.86 -10.90 12.26
C ALA A 165 -13.19 -9.52 12.35
N LEU A 166 -12.54 -9.09 11.25
CA LEU A 166 -11.91 -7.78 11.11
C LEU A 166 -12.92 -6.66 11.39
N PHE A 167 -14.03 -6.64 10.66
CA PHE A 167 -15.06 -5.60 10.77
C PHE A 167 -15.77 -5.63 12.14
N SER A 168 -15.92 -6.81 12.76
CA SER A 168 -16.55 -6.95 14.09
C SER A 168 -15.72 -6.32 15.22
N ILE A 169 -14.39 -6.32 15.09
CA ILE A 169 -13.48 -5.82 16.13
C ILE A 169 -13.29 -4.29 16.06
N GLN A 170 -13.67 -3.62 14.96
CA GLN A 170 -13.46 -2.17 14.75
C GLN A 170 -14.00 -1.29 15.88
N SER A 171 -15.17 -1.64 16.41
CA SER A 171 -15.86 -0.87 17.46
C SER A 171 -15.09 -0.76 18.78
N ARG A 172 -14.05 -1.58 19.00
CA ARG A 172 -13.29 -1.64 20.26
C ARG A 172 -12.07 -0.71 20.30
N GLY A 173 -11.82 0.04 19.23
CA GLY A 173 -10.69 0.98 19.13
C GLY A 173 -9.36 0.30 18.80
N THR A 174 -8.54 0.99 18.00
CA THR A 174 -7.25 0.48 17.47
C THR A 174 -6.04 0.97 18.29
N ALA A 175 -6.26 1.78 19.33
CA ALA A 175 -5.21 2.47 20.09
C ALA A 175 -4.22 1.52 20.79
N LEU A 176 -4.66 0.33 21.24
CA LEU A 176 -3.77 -0.67 21.84
C LEU A 176 -3.02 -1.50 20.78
N VAL A 177 -3.59 -1.64 19.58
CA VAL A 177 -3.14 -2.56 18.53
C VAL A 177 -2.06 -1.94 17.63
N GLY A 178 -2.06 -0.61 17.46
CA GLY A 178 -1.07 0.10 16.66
C GLY A 178 0.40 -0.14 17.09
N SER A 179 0.63 -0.44 18.37
CA SER A 179 1.96 -0.79 18.88
C SER A 179 2.48 -2.15 18.38
N ILE A 180 1.58 -3.08 18.03
CA ILE A 180 1.89 -4.43 17.55
C ILE A 180 2.00 -4.46 16.01
N PHE A 181 1.29 -3.57 15.31
CA PHE A 181 1.30 -3.52 13.84
C PHE A 181 2.69 -3.30 13.26
N GLY A 182 3.48 -2.40 13.86
CA GLY A 182 4.85 -2.13 13.41
C GLY A 182 5.76 -3.36 13.42
N PRO A 183 5.94 -4.03 14.57
CA PRO A 183 6.71 -5.27 14.67
C PRO A 183 6.23 -6.37 13.70
N VAL A 184 4.92 -6.57 13.56
CA VAL A 184 4.38 -7.59 12.65
C VAL A 184 4.70 -7.26 11.19
N MET A 185 4.52 -6.01 10.78
CA MET A 185 4.88 -5.58 9.42
C MET A 185 6.39 -5.65 9.18
N LEU A 186 7.23 -5.42 10.19
CA LEU A 186 8.67 -5.63 10.07
C LEU A 186 9.02 -7.11 9.78
N VAL A 187 8.35 -8.05 10.46
CA VAL A 187 8.48 -9.49 10.17
C VAL A 187 8.02 -9.79 8.75
N TRP A 188 6.88 -9.22 8.32
CA TRP A 188 6.37 -9.35 6.96
C TRP A 188 7.37 -8.84 5.90
N PHE A 189 7.90 -7.63 6.04
CA PHE A 189 8.90 -7.09 5.10
C PHE A 189 10.20 -7.90 5.08
N SER A 190 10.60 -8.44 6.24
CA SER A 190 11.75 -9.35 6.33
C SER A 190 11.49 -10.64 5.57
N LEU A 191 10.28 -11.21 5.70
CA LEU A 191 9.86 -12.39 4.96
C LEU A 191 9.86 -12.16 3.45
N LEU A 192 9.29 -11.03 3.00
CA LEU A 192 9.33 -10.61 1.59
C LEU A 192 10.75 -10.56 1.04
N SER A 193 11.67 -9.97 1.80
CA SER A 193 13.09 -9.87 1.44
C SER A 193 13.76 -11.24 1.36
N VAL A 194 13.53 -12.13 2.33
CA VAL A 194 14.11 -13.47 2.36
C VAL A 194 13.63 -14.31 1.16
N LEU A 195 12.33 -14.32 0.90
CA LEU A 195 11.76 -15.00 -0.27
C LEU A 195 12.36 -14.42 -1.55
N GLY A 196 12.40 -13.10 -1.67
CA GLY A 196 12.98 -12.37 -2.80
C GLY A 196 14.42 -12.77 -3.10
N ILE A 197 15.29 -12.62 -2.10
CA ILE A 197 16.72 -12.94 -2.21
C ILE A 197 16.93 -14.41 -2.57
N SER A 198 16.12 -15.33 -2.04
CA SER A 198 16.28 -16.76 -2.29
C SER A 198 16.13 -17.14 -3.77
N GLN A 199 15.24 -16.46 -4.50
CA GLN A 199 15.03 -16.67 -5.92
C GLN A 199 16.01 -15.87 -6.77
N ILE A 200 16.31 -14.62 -6.38
CA ILE A 200 17.32 -13.79 -7.05
C ILE A 200 18.70 -14.45 -7.05
N ALA A 201 19.06 -15.15 -5.97
CA ALA A 201 20.33 -15.88 -5.90
C ALA A 201 20.45 -17.00 -6.94
N ARG A 202 19.32 -17.56 -7.40
CA ARG A 202 19.26 -18.58 -8.45
C ARG A 202 19.28 -17.97 -9.84
N GLU A 203 18.59 -16.85 -10.04
CA GLU A 203 18.54 -16.14 -11.32
C GLU A 203 18.89 -14.63 -11.16
N PRO A 204 20.19 -14.28 -11.01
CA PRO A 204 20.62 -12.91 -10.80
C PRO A 204 20.39 -11.99 -12.00
N SER A 205 20.13 -12.55 -13.19
CA SER A 205 19.90 -11.77 -14.41
C SER A 205 18.65 -10.89 -14.31
N VAL A 206 17.74 -11.18 -13.37
CA VAL A 206 16.54 -10.36 -13.15
C VAL A 206 16.86 -8.89 -12.88
N PHE A 207 18.04 -8.56 -12.31
CA PHE A 207 18.44 -7.17 -12.08
C PHE A 207 18.60 -6.34 -13.36
N ARG A 208 18.67 -6.98 -14.53
CA ARG A 208 18.57 -6.29 -15.83
C ARG A 208 17.27 -5.46 -15.95
N SER A 209 16.18 -5.91 -15.31
CA SER A 209 14.89 -5.21 -15.26
C SER A 209 14.97 -3.78 -14.68
N ILE A 210 15.99 -3.46 -13.88
CA ILE A 210 16.20 -2.09 -13.38
C ILE A 210 16.40 -1.11 -14.55
N TRP A 211 16.96 -1.56 -15.67
CA TRP A 211 17.09 -0.73 -16.86
C TRP A 211 15.70 -0.43 -17.46
N PRO A 212 15.31 0.86 -17.58
CA PRO A 212 13.95 1.25 -18.00
C PRO A 212 13.63 0.84 -19.44
N GLY A 213 14.64 0.52 -20.25
CA GLY A 213 14.38 0.08 -21.61
C GLY A 213 13.67 -1.27 -21.71
N TYR A 214 13.65 -2.09 -20.65
CA TYR A 214 12.76 -3.27 -20.61
C TYR A 214 11.29 -2.87 -20.54
N ALA A 215 10.94 -1.90 -19.68
CA ALA A 215 9.59 -1.32 -19.64
C ALA A 215 9.20 -0.68 -20.99
N PHE A 216 10.09 0.11 -21.60
CA PHE A 216 9.82 0.71 -22.92
C PHE A 216 9.69 -0.34 -24.02
N SER A 217 10.55 -1.36 -24.03
CA SER A 217 10.48 -2.47 -24.98
C SER A 217 9.17 -3.24 -24.85
N PHE A 218 8.71 -3.48 -23.62
CA PHE A 218 7.43 -4.13 -23.36
C PHE A 218 6.25 -3.37 -23.98
N PHE A 219 6.17 -2.05 -23.78
CA PHE A 219 5.15 -1.21 -24.43
C PHE A 219 5.27 -1.16 -25.95
N ALA A 220 6.50 -1.11 -26.48
CA ALA A 220 6.72 -1.00 -27.92
C ALA A 220 6.25 -2.26 -28.67
N HIS A 221 6.40 -3.45 -28.08
CA HIS A 221 5.98 -4.70 -28.69
C HIS A 221 4.52 -5.05 -28.41
N ASN A 222 3.98 -4.61 -27.27
CA ASN A 222 2.63 -4.92 -26.85
C ASN A 222 1.89 -3.64 -26.40
N PRO A 223 1.53 -2.71 -27.28
CA PRO A 223 0.98 -1.41 -26.86
C PRO A 223 -0.37 -1.54 -26.15
N HIS A 224 -1.28 -2.37 -26.65
CA HIS A 224 -2.58 -2.60 -26.01
C HIS A 224 -2.44 -3.41 -24.71
N LEU A 225 -1.80 -4.58 -24.76
CA LEU A 225 -1.62 -5.42 -23.58
C LEU A 225 -0.75 -4.74 -22.53
N GLY A 226 0.24 -3.96 -22.95
CA GLY A 226 1.08 -3.15 -22.07
C GLY A 226 0.29 -2.05 -21.37
N PHE A 227 -0.68 -1.43 -22.04
CA PHE A 227 -1.60 -0.48 -21.39
C PHE A 227 -2.46 -1.16 -20.31
N VAL A 228 -3.01 -2.35 -20.61
CA VAL A 228 -3.81 -3.10 -19.62
C VAL A 228 -2.94 -3.58 -18.46
N ALA A 229 -1.76 -4.13 -18.75
CA ALA A 229 -0.78 -4.55 -17.75
C ALA A 229 -0.29 -3.38 -16.88
N LEU A 230 -0.15 -2.17 -17.43
CA LEU A 230 0.17 -0.98 -16.64
C LEU A 230 -0.95 -0.67 -15.62
N GLY A 231 -2.21 -0.90 -15.98
CA GLY A 231 -3.34 -0.81 -15.05
C GLY A 231 -3.18 -1.76 -13.87
N SER A 232 -2.79 -3.01 -14.12
CA SER A 232 -2.51 -3.98 -13.05
C SER A 232 -1.23 -3.65 -12.27
N VAL A 233 -0.16 -3.19 -12.94
CA VAL A 233 1.07 -2.74 -12.26
C VAL A 233 0.79 -1.57 -11.33
N PHE A 234 -0.22 -0.75 -11.59
CA PHE A 234 -0.62 0.33 -10.68
C PHE A 234 -0.99 -0.18 -9.28
N LEU A 235 -1.38 -1.45 -9.14
CA LEU A 235 -1.62 -2.09 -7.85
C LEU A 235 -0.39 -2.16 -6.94
N VAL A 236 0.83 -2.00 -7.47
CA VAL A 236 2.05 -1.96 -6.63
C VAL A 236 2.24 -0.62 -5.90
N VAL A 237 1.49 0.41 -6.31
CA VAL A 237 1.57 1.76 -5.73
C VAL A 237 0.33 2.16 -4.95
N THR A 238 -0.66 1.26 -4.82
CA THR A 238 -1.80 1.44 -3.91
C THR A 238 -1.30 1.51 -2.47
N GLY A 239 -1.90 2.34 -1.63
CA GLY A 239 -1.36 2.72 -0.33
C GLY A 239 -0.44 3.94 -0.38
N GLY A 240 -0.08 4.46 -1.57
CA GLY A 240 0.70 5.68 -1.74
C GLY A 240 0.08 6.90 -1.05
N GLU A 241 -1.24 6.99 -1.11
CA GLU A 241 -2.07 8.01 -0.46
C GLU A 241 -2.04 7.93 1.07
N ALA A 242 -1.89 6.74 1.66
CA ALA A 242 -1.74 6.58 3.10
C ALA A 242 -0.46 7.27 3.61
N LEU A 243 0.64 7.24 2.84
CA LEU A 243 1.86 8.00 3.16
C LEU A 243 1.58 9.49 3.34
N TYR A 244 0.67 10.04 2.54
CA TYR A 244 0.35 11.45 2.62
C TYR A 244 -0.71 11.75 3.67
N ALA A 245 -1.73 10.90 3.82
CA ALA A 245 -2.78 11.08 4.81
C ALA A 245 -2.24 11.05 6.26
N ASP A 246 -1.25 10.19 6.53
CA ASP A 246 -0.70 10.01 7.88
C ASP A 246 0.51 10.90 8.20
N LEU A 247 0.73 11.95 7.40
CA LEU A 247 1.82 12.89 7.62
C LEU A 247 1.72 13.61 8.97
N GLY A 248 0.51 13.97 9.42
CA GLY A 248 0.28 14.62 10.71
C GLY A 248 0.63 13.73 11.91
N HIS A 249 0.39 12.42 11.80
CA HIS A 249 0.59 11.45 12.88
C HIS A 249 2.07 11.09 13.08
N PHE A 250 2.81 10.82 11.98
CA PHE A 250 4.18 10.33 12.07
C PHE A 250 5.24 11.37 11.70
N GLY A 251 4.86 12.39 10.94
CA GLY A 251 5.78 13.32 10.33
C GLY A 251 6.58 12.71 9.17
N ARG A 252 7.20 13.58 8.38
CA ARG A 252 7.90 13.20 7.15
C ARG A 252 9.08 12.24 7.38
N ARG A 253 9.91 12.48 8.40
CA ARG A 253 11.18 11.74 8.57
C ARG A 253 10.95 10.24 8.82
N PRO A 254 10.08 9.81 9.75
CA PRO A 254 9.83 8.40 9.99
C PRO A 254 9.32 7.65 8.76
N ILE A 255 8.42 8.27 7.99
CA ILE A 255 7.89 7.76 6.73
C ILE A 255 9.05 7.54 5.74
N VAL A 256 9.84 8.58 5.45
CA VAL A 256 10.96 8.46 4.50
C VAL A 256 11.98 7.40 4.91
N PHE A 257 12.34 7.31 6.19
CA PHE A 257 13.28 6.28 6.65
C PHE A 257 12.71 4.86 6.55
N GLY A 258 11.43 4.67 6.89
CA GLY A 258 10.75 3.39 6.70
C GLY A 258 10.73 2.95 5.25
N TRP A 259 10.42 3.88 4.33
CA TRP A 259 10.44 3.61 2.89
C TRP A 259 11.81 3.18 2.39
N VAL A 260 12.81 4.05 2.54
CA VAL A 260 14.14 3.84 1.95
C VAL A 260 14.87 2.67 2.62
N GLY A 261 14.70 2.50 3.93
CA GLY A 261 15.43 1.49 4.69
C GLY A 261 14.82 0.10 4.67
N ILE A 262 13.49 -0.03 4.57
CA ILE A 262 12.80 -1.31 4.80
C ILE A 262 11.83 -1.61 3.66
N VAL A 263 10.86 -0.73 3.42
CA VAL A 263 9.70 -1.06 2.56
C VAL A 263 10.11 -1.17 1.11
N PHE A 264 10.76 -0.16 0.53
CA PHE A 264 11.18 -0.19 -0.87
C PHE A 264 12.15 -1.34 -1.17
N PRO A 265 13.22 -1.58 -0.39
CA PRO A 265 14.08 -2.73 -0.60
C PRO A 265 13.31 -4.05 -0.55
N SER A 266 12.42 -4.24 0.44
CA SER A 266 11.68 -5.49 0.61
C SER A 266 10.71 -5.75 -0.54
N LEU A 267 9.96 -4.74 -0.95
CA LEU A 267 9.05 -4.83 -2.08
C LEU A 267 9.80 -5.13 -3.38
N PHE A 268 10.88 -4.38 -3.66
CA PHE A 268 11.66 -4.61 -4.87
C PHE A 268 12.29 -6.00 -4.89
N LEU A 269 12.90 -6.44 -3.78
CA LEU A 269 13.48 -7.77 -3.67
C LEU A 269 12.42 -8.86 -3.90
N ASN A 270 11.21 -8.69 -3.37
CA ASN A 270 10.16 -9.67 -3.58
C ASN A 270 9.69 -9.69 -5.05
N TYR A 271 9.39 -8.54 -5.66
CA TYR A 271 8.98 -8.48 -7.07
C TYR A 271 10.07 -8.99 -8.03
N ALA A 272 11.33 -8.63 -7.77
CA ALA A 272 12.46 -9.17 -8.52
C ALA A 272 12.63 -10.67 -8.26
N GLY A 273 12.35 -11.17 -7.06
CA GLY A 273 12.35 -12.60 -6.76
C GLY A 273 11.25 -13.37 -7.50
N GLN A 274 10.03 -12.82 -7.58
CA GLN A 274 8.95 -13.40 -8.39
C GLN A 274 9.37 -13.44 -9.87
N GLY A 275 9.95 -12.36 -10.39
CA GLY A 275 10.49 -12.33 -11.75
C GLY A 275 11.61 -13.34 -11.98
N ALA A 276 12.57 -13.44 -11.07
CA ALA A 276 13.67 -14.41 -11.11
C ALA A 276 13.17 -15.85 -11.16
N MET A 277 12.16 -16.17 -10.36
CA MET A 277 11.53 -17.49 -10.35
C MET A 277 10.86 -17.79 -11.69
N LEU A 278 10.10 -16.87 -12.26
CA LEU A 278 9.42 -17.07 -13.55
C LEU A 278 10.38 -17.16 -14.74
N LEU A 279 11.56 -16.52 -14.66
CA LEU A 279 12.60 -16.68 -15.66
C LEU A 279 13.16 -18.12 -15.68
N ALA A 280 13.23 -18.76 -14.51
CA ALA A 280 13.68 -20.14 -14.38
C ALA A 280 12.56 -21.15 -14.67
N ASP A 281 11.33 -20.87 -14.21
CA ASP A 281 10.15 -21.72 -14.38
C ASP A 281 8.90 -20.87 -14.67
N PRO A 282 8.55 -20.66 -15.95
CA PRO A 282 7.36 -19.92 -16.35
C PRO A 282 6.03 -20.56 -15.90
N SER A 283 6.02 -21.84 -15.51
CA SER A 283 4.78 -22.52 -15.13
C SER A 283 4.22 -22.06 -13.78
N ALA A 284 5.04 -21.42 -12.95
CA ALA A 284 4.69 -20.89 -11.63
C ALA A 284 3.95 -19.54 -11.65
N ALA A 285 3.37 -19.16 -12.79
CA ALA A 285 2.69 -17.87 -12.98
C ALA A 285 1.25 -17.82 -12.43
N ASP A 286 0.69 -18.98 -12.07
CA ASP A 286 -0.59 -19.13 -11.39
C ASP A 286 -0.59 -18.41 -10.03
N ASN A 287 0.47 -18.60 -9.25
CA ASN A 287 0.61 -18.00 -7.94
C ASN A 287 2.07 -17.67 -7.61
N PRO A 288 2.65 -16.67 -8.30
CA PRO A 288 4.09 -16.44 -8.25
C PRO A 288 4.58 -16.11 -6.85
N PHE A 289 3.76 -15.51 -5.97
CA PHE A 289 4.14 -15.20 -4.60
C PHE A 289 4.38 -16.45 -3.75
N TYR A 290 3.39 -17.35 -3.65
CA TYR A 290 3.50 -18.53 -2.78
C TYR A 290 4.46 -19.58 -3.32
N ARG A 291 4.59 -19.68 -4.64
CA ARG A 291 5.55 -20.57 -5.32
C ARG A 291 7.01 -20.20 -5.03
N MET A 292 7.31 -18.97 -4.59
CA MET A 292 8.66 -18.62 -4.15
C MET A 292 9.09 -19.35 -2.88
N SER A 293 8.13 -19.75 -2.06
CA SER A 293 8.36 -20.39 -0.78
C SER A 293 8.61 -21.90 -0.97
N PRO A 294 9.52 -22.51 -0.20
CA PRO A 294 9.55 -23.98 -0.13
C PRO A 294 8.23 -24.50 0.46
N GLU A 295 7.83 -25.71 0.07
CA GLU A 295 6.54 -26.32 0.40
C GLU A 295 6.19 -26.23 1.90
N TRP A 296 7.15 -26.55 2.78
CA TRP A 296 6.94 -26.51 4.24
C TRP A 296 6.66 -25.10 4.78
N ALA A 297 7.09 -24.06 4.08
CA ALA A 297 6.97 -22.67 4.51
C ALA A 297 5.73 -21.97 3.94
N VAL A 298 5.03 -22.56 2.96
CA VAL A 298 3.82 -21.95 2.37
C VAL A 298 2.76 -21.69 3.44
N PHE A 299 2.49 -22.68 4.30
CA PHE A 299 1.51 -22.56 5.38
C PHE A 299 1.84 -21.43 6.39
N PRO A 300 3.04 -21.36 7.01
CA PRO A 300 3.37 -20.24 7.88
C PRO A 300 3.43 -18.89 7.14
N VAL A 301 3.82 -18.86 5.86
CA VAL A 301 3.76 -17.64 5.03
C VAL A 301 2.31 -17.18 4.86
N ALA A 302 1.36 -18.09 4.61
CA ALA A 302 -0.06 -17.77 4.48
C ALA A 302 -0.66 -17.19 5.76
N ILE A 303 -0.26 -17.70 6.94
CA ILE A 303 -0.64 -17.11 8.23
C ILE A 303 -0.08 -15.69 8.36
N CYS A 304 1.23 -15.50 8.10
CA CYS A 304 1.86 -14.19 8.15
C CYS A 304 1.20 -13.20 7.18
N ALA A 305 0.90 -13.63 5.95
CA ALA A 305 0.19 -12.85 4.94
C ALA A 305 -1.20 -12.46 5.44
N THR A 306 -1.96 -13.39 6.02
CA THR A 306 -3.31 -13.12 6.54
C THR A 306 -3.27 -12.08 7.66
N VAL A 307 -2.28 -12.14 8.55
CA VAL A 307 -2.11 -11.12 9.59
C VAL A 307 -1.70 -9.78 9.00
N ALA A 308 -0.78 -9.75 8.02
CA ALA A 308 -0.36 -8.54 7.34
C ALA A 308 -1.53 -7.85 6.60
N THR A 309 -2.38 -8.62 5.92
CA THR A 309 -3.55 -8.07 5.19
C THR A 309 -4.66 -7.61 6.10
N VAL A 310 -4.83 -8.24 7.27
CA VAL A 310 -5.65 -7.71 8.36
C VAL A 310 -5.15 -6.33 8.78
N ILE A 311 -3.84 -6.18 9.03
CA ILE A 311 -3.23 -4.89 9.41
C ILE A 311 -3.41 -3.83 8.32
N ALA A 312 -3.13 -4.19 7.05
CA ALA A 312 -3.31 -3.32 5.90
C ALA A 312 -4.76 -2.80 5.80
N SER A 313 -5.73 -3.71 5.94
CA SER A 313 -7.15 -3.38 5.89
C SER A 313 -7.57 -2.45 7.04
N GLN A 314 -6.98 -2.57 8.22
CA GLN A 314 -7.27 -1.69 9.36
C GLN A 314 -6.90 -0.23 9.11
N ALA A 315 -5.74 0.01 8.51
CA ALA A 315 -5.29 1.35 8.18
C ALA A 315 -6.28 2.04 7.22
N LEU A 316 -6.70 1.31 6.20
CA LEU A 316 -7.63 1.82 5.19
C LEU A 316 -9.03 2.09 5.74
N ILE A 317 -9.58 1.19 6.58
CA ILE A 317 -10.87 1.38 7.25
C ILE A 317 -10.82 2.61 8.17
N SER A 318 -9.72 2.80 8.90
CA SER A 318 -9.52 3.97 9.76
C SER A 318 -9.42 5.28 8.95
N GLY A 319 -8.77 5.21 7.79
CA GLY A 319 -8.72 6.30 6.81
C GLY A 319 -10.10 6.67 6.29
N ALA A 320 -10.94 5.69 5.95
CA ALA A 320 -12.31 5.92 5.52
C ALA A 320 -13.15 6.61 6.61
N ALA A 321 -13.05 6.17 7.87
CA ALA A 321 -13.74 6.81 8.99
C ALA A 321 -13.29 8.27 9.20
N SER A 322 -11.99 8.55 9.04
CA SER A 322 -11.44 9.90 9.10
C SER A 322 -11.96 10.79 7.98
N LEU A 323 -12.05 10.26 6.75
CA LEU A 323 -12.67 10.96 5.62
C LEU A 323 -14.17 11.19 5.86
N THR A 324 -14.89 10.25 6.47
CA THR A 324 -16.31 10.44 6.85
C THR A 324 -16.45 11.61 7.81
N MET A 325 -15.63 11.66 8.86
CA MET A 325 -15.66 12.77 9.83
C MET A 325 -15.43 14.13 9.14
N GLN A 326 -14.45 14.21 8.25
CA GLN A 326 -14.15 15.46 7.53
C GLN A 326 -15.30 15.83 6.57
N ALA A 327 -15.91 14.86 5.89
CA ALA A 327 -17.08 15.10 5.04
C ALA A 327 -18.30 15.62 5.84
N VAL A 328 -18.51 15.15 7.08
CA VAL A 328 -19.54 15.68 7.98
C VAL A 328 -19.26 17.14 8.34
N GLN A 329 -18.01 17.49 8.64
CA GLN A 329 -17.62 18.87 8.99
C GLN A 329 -17.79 19.85 7.82
N LEU A 330 -17.72 19.35 6.59
CA LEU A 330 -17.94 20.11 5.36
C LEU A 330 -19.41 20.08 4.87
N ASP A 331 -20.34 19.53 5.68
CA ASP A 331 -21.76 19.35 5.35
C ASP A 331 -22.00 18.58 4.03
N TYR A 332 -21.08 17.70 3.63
CA TYR A 332 -21.24 16.84 2.44
C TYR A 332 -22.03 15.56 2.70
N VAL A 333 -22.14 15.14 3.96
CA VAL A 333 -22.92 13.97 4.40
C VAL A 333 -23.80 14.33 5.61
N PRO A 334 -24.88 13.57 5.88
CA PRO A 334 -25.71 13.80 7.06
C PRO A 334 -24.90 13.79 8.35
N ARG A 335 -25.38 14.49 9.38
CA ARG A 335 -24.73 14.51 10.70
C ARG A 335 -24.73 13.10 11.29
N LEU A 336 -23.54 12.53 11.41
CA LEU A 336 -23.31 11.24 12.06
C LEU A 336 -22.83 11.44 13.49
N ARG A 337 -23.11 10.48 14.36
CA ARG A 337 -22.53 10.42 15.70
C ARG A 337 -21.06 10.00 15.58
N ILE A 338 -20.15 10.81 16.10
CA ILE A 338 -18.71 10.56 16.09
C ILE A 338 -18.31 10.17 17.51
N ASP A 339 -17.96 8.90 17.71
CA ASP A 339 -17.39 8.40 18.96
C ASP A 339 -15.87 8.20 18.76
N HIS A 340 -15.05 9.00 19.46
CA HIS A 340 -13.59 8.89 19.37
C HIS A 340 -13.10 7.68 20.17
N THR A 341 -12.54 6.70 19.47
CA THR A 341 -12.02 5.45 20.05
C THR A 341 -10.51 5.49 20.35
N SER A 342 -9.83 6.56 19.94
CA SER A 342 -8.42 6.84 20.22
C SER A 342 -8.27 8.28 20.75
N PRO A 343 -7.32 8.54 21.67
CA PRO A 343 -7.06 9.87 22.23
C PRO A 343 -6.67 10.93 21.21
#